data_AF-A0AAW9IIT0-F1
#
_entry.id   AF-A0AAW9IIT0-F1
#
_cell.length_a   1.000
_cell.length_b   1.000
_cell.length_c   1.000
_cell.angle_alpha   90.00
_cell.angle_beta   90.00
_cell.angle_gamma   90.00
#
_symmetry.space_group_name_H-M   'P 1'
#
loop_
_entity.id
_entity.type
_entity.pdbx_description
1 polymer ?
#
loop_
_entity_poly.entity_id
_entity_poly.type
_entity_poly.pdbx_seq_one_letter_code
_entity_poly.pdbx_strand_id
1 'polypeptide(L)'
;IIRRAEENGLMHQIPNTDGSGKTHAICNCCGCSCLATRNAGMFLHNDFVRSNYISQIDKDKCVACGECVEVCPVNALKLGQKLCTKAPISEEKREDFPSNTEWGPDKWNVDYRTNRENVVKTGTSPCKTNCPAHIAVQGYIKLASQGKYKEALELIKHENPFPAVCGRICPRKCESACTRGDIDEPVAVDEIKKFIAEQDLNMEHRYVPRKRHEYGKKIAIVGAGPSGLSCAYYLAIDGYKVTVFE
;
A
#
# COMPACT_ATOMS: atom_id res chain seq x y z
N ILE A 1 -5.50 2.77 -22.07
CA ILE A 1 -4.20 2.27 -21.57
C ILE A 1 -3.84 2.92 -20.24
N ILE A 2 -3.83 4.26 -20.15
CA ILE A 2 -3.54 5.03 -18.92
C ILE A 2 -4.39 4.56 -17.73
N ARG A 3 -5.72 4.60 -17.83
CA ARG A 3 -6.62 4.11 -16.77
C ARG A 3 -6.32 2.68 -16.30
N ARG A 4 -5.97 1.77 -17.23
CA ARG A 4 -5.60 0.39 -16.89
C ARG A 4 -4.28 0.32 -16.12
N ALA A 5 -3.34 1.20 -16.44
CA ALA A 5 -2.09 1.31 -15.70
C ALA A 5 -2.32 1.88 -14.29
N GLU A 6 -3.19 2.88 -14.14
CA GLU A 6 -3.61 3.41 -12.82
C GLU A 6 -4.31 2.34 -11.98
N GLU A 7 -5.28 1.62 -12.57
CA GLU A 7 -5.98 0.49 -11.92
C GLU A 7 -5.01 -0.62 -11.47
N ASN A 8 -3.85 -0.75 -12.15
CA ASN A 8 -2.78 -1.68 -11.80
C ASN A 8 -1.74 -1.09 -10.83
N GLY A 9 -1.94 0.13 -10.33
CA GLY A 9 -1.01 0.80 -9.42
C GLY A 9 0.32 1.24 -10.06
N LEU A 10 0.37 1.36 -11.40
CA LEU A 10 1.57 1.78 -12.11
C LEU A 10 1.68 3.31 -12.12
N MET A 11 2.88 3.82 -11.90
CA MET A 11 3.13 5.26 -11.94
C MET A 11 3.32 5.74 -13.38
N HIS A 12 2.75 6.90 -13.72
CA HIS A 12 2.97 7.56 -14.99
C HIS A 12 4.25 8.38 -14.95
N GLN A 13 5.18 8.06 -15.84
CA GLN A 13 6.38 8.85 -16.07
C GLN A 13 6.32 9.47 -17.47
N ILE A 14 6.58 10.77 -17.55
CA ILE A 14 6.66 11.50 -18.81
C ILE A 14 8.14 11.88 -19.00
N PRO A 15 8.83 11.37 -20.04
CA PRO A 15 10.15 11.85 -20.40
C PRO A 15 10.05 13.33 -20.80
N ASN A 16 10.92 14.15 -20.20
CA ASN A 16 10.95 15.60 -20.42
C ASN A 16 12.05 16.02 -21.42
N THR A 17 12.56 15.10 -22.24
CA THR A 17 13.65 15.35 -23.20
C THR A 17 13.21 16.10 -24.46
N ASP A 18 11.91 16.15 -24.74
CA ASP A 18 11.38 16.65 -26.02
C ASP A 18 11.03 18.15 -26.01
N GLY A 19 11.26 18.83 -24.88
CA GLY A 19 10.97 20.25 -24.67
C GLY A 19 9.59 20.52 -24.05
N SER A 20 9.37 21.78 -23.64
CA SER A 20 8.15 22.19 -22.94
C SER A 20 6.89 21.95 -23.79
N GLY A 21 5.86 21.36 -23.17
CA GLY A 21 4.58 21.07 -23.82
C GLY A 21 4.61 19.91 -24.82
N LYS A 22 5.74 19.21 -24.98
CA LYS A 22 5.89 18.05 -25.86
C LYS A 22 6.22 16.81 -25.04
N THR A 23 5.71 15.66 -25.48
CA THR A 23 6.16 14.37 -24.98
C THR A 23 6.02 13.32 -26.07
N HIS A 24 7.07 12.52 -26.27
CA HIS A 24 7.07 11.40 -27.20
C HIS A 24 6.42 10.14 -26.60
N ALA A 25 6.37 10.01 -25.28
CA ALA A 25 5.85 8.81 -24.62
C ALA A 25 5.32 9.07 -23.19
N ILE A 26 4.34 8.27 -22.77
CA ILE A 26 3.97 8.12 -21.36
C ILE A 26 4.36 6.71 -20.94
N CYS A 27 5.33 6.60 -20.05
CA CYS A 27 5.86 5.33 -19.55
C CYS A 27 5.08 4.91 -18.30
N ASN A 28 4.67 3.65 -18.24
CA ASN A 28 3.90 3.06 -17.13
C ASN A 28 4.62 1.85 -16.53
N CYS A 29 5.94 1.80 -16.63
CA CYS A 29 6.70 0.62 -16.28
C CYS A 29 6.69 0.40 -14.76
N CYS A 30 6.56 -0.85 -14.33
CA CYS A 30 6.79 -1.26 -12.96
C CYS A 30 8.25 -0.98 -12.55
N GLY A 31 8.49 -0.61 -11.30
CA GLY A 31 9.86 -0.44 -10.77
C GLY A 31 10.74 -1.70 -10.89
N CYS A 32 10.11 -2.87 -11.00
CA CYS A 32 10.76 -4.15 -11.26
C CYS A 32 11.45 -4.25 -12.63
N SER A 33 10.91 -3.60 -13.66
CA SER A 33 11.41 -3.67 -15.05
C SER A 33 11.97 -2.35 -15.56
N CYS A 34 11.53 -1.22 -15.01
CA CYS A 34 11.91 0.10 -15.49
C CYS A 34 13.36 0.45 -15.15
N LEU A 35 14.21 0.60 -16.18
CA LEU A 35 15.59 1.04 -16.00
C LEU A 35 15.66 2.43 -15.34
N ALA A 36 14.81 3.38 -15.76
CA ALA A 36 14.81 4.74 -15.21
C ALA A 36 14.49 4.75 -13.70
N THR A 37 13.49 3.97 -13.28
CA THR A 37 13.11 3.85 -11.87
C THR A 37 14.17 3.14 -11.03
N ARG A 38 14.81 2.11 -11.59
CA ARG A 38 15.95 1.43 -10.97
C ARG A 38 17.14 2.37 -10.79
N ASN A 39 17.44 3.19 -11.79
CA ASN A 39 18.48 4.21 -11.71
C ASN A 39 18.13 5.30 -10.70
N ALA A 40 16.87 5.73 -10.64
CA ALA A 40 16.41 6.70 -9.65
C ALA A 40 16.57 6.17 -8.22
N GLY A 41 16.26 4.89 -7.97
CA GLY A 41 16.48 4.26 -6.67
C GLY A 41 17.96 4.06 -6.33
N MET A 42 18.74 3.51 -7.27
CA MET A 42 20.15 3.18 -7.05
C MET A 42 21.05 4.40 -6.95
N PHE A 43 20.89 5.37 -7.83
CA PHE A 43 21.73 6.58 -7.83
C PHE A 43 21.10 7.71 -7.02
N LEU A 44 19.92 7.51 -6.43
CA LEU A 44 19.15 8.56 -5.74
C LEU A 44 19.03 9.85 -6.57
N HIS A 45 18.90 9.68 -7.89
CA HIS A 45 18.95 10.76 -8.88
C HIS A 45 17.55 10.98 -9.47
N ASN A 46 16.81 11.91 -8.86
CA ASN A 46 15.39 12.12 -9.16
C ASN A 46 15.12 12.63 -10.58
N ASP A 47 16.08 13.30 -11.24
CA ASP A 47 15.86 13.82 -12.60
C ASP A 47 15.66 12.71 -13.66
N PHE A 48 16.02 11.45 -13.38
CA PHE A 48 15.72 10.32 -14.28
C PHE A 48 14.22 10.00 -14.38
N VAL A 49 13.45 10.36 -13.35
CA VAL A 49 12.02 10.04 -13.22
C VAL A 49 11.19 11.26 -12.84
N ARG A 50 11.77 12.46 -12.95
CA ARG A 50 11.13 13.71 -12.57
C ARG A 50 9.92 13.97 -13.46
N SER A 51 8.79 14.20 -12.81
CA SER A 51 7.54 14.61 -13.46
C SER A 51 7.32 16.10 -13.29
N ASN A 52 6.60 16.72 -14.23
CA ASN A 52 6.08 18.08 -14.06
C ASN A 52 4.90 18.14 -13.06
N TYR A 53 4.40 16.98 -12.66
CA TYR A 53 3.35 16.83 -11.66
C TYR A 53 3.93 16.38 -10.33
N ILE A 54 3.49 17.00 -9.25
CA ILE A 54 3.88 16.65 -7.88
C ILE A 54 2.68 15.98 -7.21
N SER A 55 2.87 14.75 -6.75
CA SER A 55 1.86 14.05 -5.94
C SER A 55 1.67 14.79 -4.63
N GLN A 56 0.42 15.13 -4.30
CA GLN A 56 0.06 15.77 -3.04
C GLN A 56 -0.90 14.87 -2.27
N ILE A 57 -0.74 14.84 -0.95
CA ILE A 57 -1.64 14.11 -0.06
C ILE A 57 -2.73 15.07 0.39
N ASP A 58 -3.96 14.77 0.00
CA ASP A 58 -5.16 15.40 0.56
C ASP A 58 -5.36 14.87 1.99
N LYS A 59 -5.09 15.70 2.99
CA LYS A 59 -5.14 15.32 4.41
C LYS A 59 -6.56 14.99 4.87
N ASP A 60 -7.58 15.55 4.24
CA ASP A 60 -8.98 15.31 4.60
C ASP A 60 -9.47 13.95 4.09
N LYS A 61 -8.86 13.46 3.00
CA LYS A 61 -9.14 12.13 2.43
C LYS A 61 -8.19 11.03 2.92
N CYS A 62 -6.99 11.38 3.36
CA CYS A 62 -5.99 10.40 3.78
C CYS A 62 -6.42 9.70 5.08
N VAL A 63 -6.53 8.37 5.02
CA VAL A 63 -6.84 7.52 6.19
C VAL A 63 -5.60 6.85 6.77
N ALA A 64 -4.41 7.20 6.30
CA ALA A 64 -3.13 6.60 6.70
C ALA A 64 -3.07 5.06 6.53
N CYS A 65 -3.63 4.52 5.44
CA CYS A 65 -3.58 3.08 5.15
C CYS A 65 -2.18 2.56 4.82
N GLY A 66 -1.29 3.42 4.29
CA GLY A 66 0.10 3.08 3.95
C GLY A 66 0.30 2.50 2.56
N GLU A 67 -0.77 2.22 1.80
CA GLU A 67 -0.66 1.64 0.45
C GLU A 67 0.20 2.48 -0.49
N CYS A 68 0.01 3.80 -0.51
CA CYS A 68 0.81 4.69 -1.35
C CYS A 68 2.32 4.63 -1.03
N VAL A 69 2.67 4.37 0.22
CA VAL A 69 4.04 4.25 0.68
C VAL A 69 4.62 2.89 0.29
N GLU A 70 3.84 1.82 0.27
CA GLU A 70 4.31 0.48 -0.12
C GLU A 70 4.48 0.36 -1.64
N VAL A 71 3.56 0.92 -2.43
CA VAL A 71 3.60 0.83 -3.89
C VAL A 71 4.57 1.83 -4.56
N CYS A 72 5.00 2.87 -3.85
CA CYS A 72 5.90 3.89 -4.42
C CYS A 72 7.22 3.23 -4.89
N PRO A 73 7.54 3.21 -6.18
CA PRO A 73 8.66 2.41 -6.67
C PRO A 73 10.04 3.00 -6.35
N VAL A 74 10.11 4.27 -5.96
CA VAL A 74 11.34 4.99 -5.58
C VAL A 74 11.42 5.34 -4.10
N ASN A 75 10.50 4.80 -3.28
CA ASN A 75 10.44 5.06 -1.83
C ASN A 75 10.41 6.57 -1.45
N ALA A 76 9.78 7.40 -2.29
CA ALA A 76 9.67 8.85 -2.09
C ALA A 76 8.69 9.24 -0.97
N LEU A 77 7.75 8.37 -0.63
CA LEU A 77 6.77 8.59 0.42
C LEU A 77 7.15 7.79 1.67
N LYS A 78 6.87 8.36 2.84
CA LYS A 78 6.99 7.69 4.15
C LYS A 78 5.69 7.90 4.91
N LEU A 79 5.27 6.90 5.68
CA LEU A 79 4.21 7.08 6.67
C LEU A 79 4.68 8.06 7.75
N GLY A 80 3.76 8.93 8.17
CA GLY A 80 4.03 10.00 9.12
C GLY A 80 4.39 9.51 10.53
N GLN A 81 4.49 10.46 11.45
CA GLN A 81 4.97 10.24 12.81
C GLN A 81 4.07 9.28 13.61
N LYS A 82 4.68 8.53 14.53
CA LYS A 82 4.01 7.57 15.43
C LYS A 82 2.91 8.22 16.28
N LEU A 83 3.12 9.46 16.72
CA LEU A 83 2.18 10.23 17.55
C LEU A 83 1.82 11.53 16.87
N CYS A 84 0.58 11.99 17.07
CA CYS A 84 0.16 13.32 16.64
C CYS A 84 0.97 14.38 17.40
N THR A 85 1.61 15.29 16.67
CA THR A 85 2.33 16.43 17.24
C THR A 85 1.60 17.73 16.93
N LYS A 86 1.57 18.64 17.91
CA LYS A 86 1.10 20.03 17.73
C LYS A 86 2.20 20.92 17.13
N ALA A 87 3.46 20.55 17.35
CA ALA A 87 4.60 21.26 16.76
C ALA A 87 4.76 20.84 15.29
N PRO A 88 5.13 21.79 14.40
CA PRO A 88 5.44 21.46 13.01
C PRO A 88 6.58 20.45 12.95
N ILE A 89 6.39 19.41 12.15
CA ILE A 89 7.41 18.38 11.93
C ILE A 89 8.50 19.01 11.07
N SER A 90 9.74 18.98 11.54
CA SER A 90 10.90 19.33 10.72
C SER A 90 11.02 18.32 9.59
N GLU A 91 10.86 18.78 8.34
CA GLU A 91 11.16 17.98 7.17
C GLU A 91 12.66 17.95 6.97
N GLU A 92 13.28 16.76 7.01
CA GLU A 92 14.66 16.57 6.57
C GLU A 92 14.70 16.84 5.06
N LYS A 93 15.05 18.06 4.67
CA LYS A 93 15.25 18.40 3.26
C LYS A 93 16.62 17.94 2.85
N ARG A 94 16.68 17.10 1.83
CA ARG A 94 17.93 16.77 1.17
C ARG A 94 18.49 18.03 0.51
N GLU A 95 19.74 18.35 0.78
CA GLU A 95 20.44 19.51 0.20
C GLU A 95 21.40 19.09 -0.92
N ASP A 96 21.91 17.86 -0.88
CA ASP A 96 22.80 17.31 -1.89
C ASP A 96 22.01 16.68 -3.05
N PHE A 97 22.14 17.27 -4.22
CA PHE A 97 21.55 16.78 -5.46
C PHE A 97 22.65 16.60 -6.53
N PRO A 98 22.42 15.70 -7.50
CA PRO A 98 23.33 15.55 -8.64
C PRO A 98 23.53 16.85 -9.44
N SER A 99 22.59 17.80 -9.34
CA SER A 99 22.65 19.10 -10.01
C SER A 99 23.55 20.13 -9.33
N ASN A 100 23.88 19.95 -8.04
CA ASN A 100 24.66 20.92 -7.25
C ASN A 100 25.88 20.32 -6.55
N THR A 101 26.14 19.02 -6.69
CA THR A 101 27.26 18.32 -6.07
C THR A 101 27.85 17.27 -7.02
N GLU A 102 29.14 16.97 -6.87
CA GLU A 102 29.76 15.84 -7.57
C GLU A 102 29.12 14.52 -7.09
N TRP A 103 28.68 13.69 -8.03
CA TRP A 103 27.87 12.51 -7.71
C TRP A 103 28.65 11.20 -7.85
N GLY A 104 29.39 10.87 -6.79
CA GLY A 104 30.23 9.67 -6.72
C GLY A 104 29.53 8.45 -6.13
N PRO A 105 30.21 7.27 -6.15
CA PRO A 105 29.73 6.04 -5.53
C PRO A 105 29.35 6.15 -4.04
N ASP A 106 29.90 7.13 -3.32
CA ASP A 106 29.56 7.45 -1.93
C ASP A 106 28.13 7.96 -1.75
N LYS A 107 27.50 8.45 -2.84
CA LYS A 107 26.11 8.95 -2.86
C LYS A 107 25.11 7.92 -3.39
N TRP A 108 25.58 6.75 -3.82
CA TRP A 108 24.72 5.72 -4.39
C TRP A 108 24.08 4.87 -3.30
N ASN A 109 22.85 4.44 -3.54
CA ASN A 109 22.13 3.44 -2.78
C ASN A 109 22.17 2.09 -3.51
N VAL A 110 23.29 1.37 -3.41
CA VAL A 110 23.44 0.05 -4.06
C VAL A 110 22.40 -0.98 -3.56
N ASP A 111 21.98 -0.83 -2.31
CA ASP A 111 21.02 -1.71 -1.62
C ASP A 111 19.56 -1.24 -1.72
N TYR A 112 19.22 -0.36 -2.65
CA TYR A 112 17.87 0.25 -2.77
C TYR A 112 16.71 -0.73 -2.85
N ARG A 113 16.97 -2.01 -3.16
CA ARG A 113 15.96 -3.07 -3.22
C ARG A 113 15.62 -3.66 -1.85
N THR A 114 16.52 -3.55 -0.88
CA THR A 114 16.43 -4.23 0.41
C THR A 114 16.38 -3.24 1.57
N ASN A 115 16.91 -2.03 1.43
CA ASN A 115 16.95 -1.01 2.48
C ASN A 115 15.76 -0.03 2.45
N ARG A 116 14.63 -0.45 1.89
CA ARG A 116 13.42 0.37 1.84
C ARG A 116 12.87 0.60 3.24
N GLU A 117 12.63 1.86 3.58
CA GLU A 117 11.95 2.23 4.83
C GLU A 117 10.59 2.83 4.50
N ASN A 118 9.50 2.31 5.08
CA ASN A 118 8.15 2.81 4.82
C ASN A 118 7.66 3.82 5.86
N VAL A 119 8.47 4.12 6.87
CA VAL A 119 8.11 4.99 7.99
C VAL A 119 9.23 6.00 8.22
N VAL A 120 8.89 7.12 8.84
CA VAL A 120 9.90 8.03 9.41
C VAL A 120 10.61 7.40 10.62
N LYS A 121 11.72 7.99 11.07
CA LYS A 121 12.56 7.48 12.18
C LYS A 121 11.79 7.19 13.48
N THR A 122 10.74 7.96 13.78
CA THR A 122 9.91 7.77 14.97
C THR A 122 8.92 6.61 14.85
N GLY A 123 8.78 6.03 13.64
CA GLY A 123 7.86 4.96 13.31
C GLY A 123 6.44 5.44 12.96
N THR A 124 5.54 4.47 12.82
CA THR A 124 4.09 4.65 12.66
C THR A 124 3.36 3.87 13.76
N SER A 125 2.03 3.87 13.76
CA SER A 125 1.24 3.02 14.66
C SER A 125 1.64 1.55 14.51
N PRO A 126 1.91 0.84 15.61
CA PRO A 126 2.42 -0.53 15.58
C PRO A 126 1.38 -1.57 15.12
N CYS A 127 0.11 -1.20 15.01
CA CYS A 127 -0.99 -2.12 14.74
C CYS A 127 -0.85 -2.84 13.39
N LYS A 128 -0.50 -2.11 12.31
CA LYS A 128 -0.28 -2.69 10.97
C LYS A 128 0.91 -3.63 10.97
N THR A 129 2.02 -3.22 11.60
CA THR A 129 3.25 -4.02 11.67
C THR A 129 3.06 -5.31 12.48
N ASN A 130 2.27 -5.28 13.55
CA ASN A 130 2.01 -6.46 14.39
C ASN A 130 0.91 -7.38 13.84
N CYS A 131 0.11 -6.91 12.88
CA CYS A 131 -0.81 -7.78 12.16
C CYS A 131 -0.02 -8.67 11.20
N PRO A 132 -0.13 -10.02 11.29
CA PRO A 132 0.58 -10.90 10.36
C PRO A 132 0.19 -10.72 8.88
N ALA A 133 -1.03 -10.23 8.63
CA ALA A 133 -1.52 -9.92 7.29
C ALA A 133 -1.25 -8.46 6.88
N HIS A 134 -0.62 -7.66 7.75
CA HIS A 134 -0.35 -6.24 7.51
C HIS A 134 -1.55 -5.42 7.04
N ILE A 135 -2.76 -5.75 7.54
CA ILE A 135 -3.96 -5.01 7.15
C ILE A 135 -3.90 -3.54 7.58
N ALA A 136 -4.51 -2.64 6.82
CA ALA A 136 -4.52 -1.20 7.10
C ALA A 136 -5.42 -0.80 8.31
N VAL A 137 -5.04 -1.20 9.53
CA VAL A 137 -5.80 -1.02 10.79
C VAL A 137 -6.30 0.41 11.00
N GLN A 138 -5.39 1.39 10.91
CA GLN A 138 -5.75 2.80 11.09
C GLN A 138 -6.74 3.26 10.03
N GLY A 139 -6.56 2.79 8.79
CA GLY A 139 -7.36 3.16 7.65
C GLY A 139 -8.81 2.72 7.79
N TYR A 140 -9.06 1.44 8.05
CA TYR A 140 -10.44 0.96 8.13
C TYR A 140 -11.15 1.44 9.40
N ILE A 141 -10.44 1.66 10.51
CA ILE A 141 -11.03 2.25 11.72
C ILE A 141 -11.45 3.69 11.44
N LYS A 142 -10.61 4.47 10.75
CA LYS A 142 -10.95 5.85 10.34
C LYS A 142 -12.18 5.86 9.44
N LEU A 143 -12.25 4.99 8.43
CA LEU A 143 -13.41 4.87 7.55
C LEU A 143 -14.67 4.45 8.32
N ALA A 144 -14.56 3.48 9.23
CA ALA A 144 -15.68 3.05 10.07
C ALA A 144 -16.17 4.17 11.00
N SER A 145 -15.28 5.00 11.55
CA SER A 145 -15.65 6.16 12.36
C SER A 145 -16.43 7.23 11.57
N GLN A 146 -16.34 7.21 10.25
CA GLN A 146 -17.05 8.09 9.33
C GLN A 146 -18.33 7.44 8.76
N GLY A 147 -18.71 6.25 9.23
CA GLY A 147 -19.84 5.48 8.69
C GLY A 147 -19.58 4.83 7.33
N LYS A 148 -18.35 4.89 6.82
CA LYS A 148 -17.95 4.37 5.49
C LYS A 148 -17.62 2.88 5.56
N TYR A 149 -18.57 2.06 6.03
CA TYR A 149 -18.32 0.64 6.30
C TYR A 149 -17.97 -0.17 5.05
N LYS A 150 -18.52 0.18 3.88
CA LYS A 150 -18.19 -0.48 2.61
C LYS A 150 -16.75 -0.23 2.19
N GLU A 151 -16.29 1.03 2.27
CA GLU A 151 -14.89 1.39 1.97
C GLU A 151 -13.93 0.73 2.98
N ALA A 152 -14.34 0.67 4.25
CA ALA A 152 -13.58 -0.02 5.30
C ALA A 152 -13.45 -1.53 5.02
N LEU A 153 -14.54 -2.17 4.58
CA LEU A 153 -14.56 -3.58 4.21
C LEU A 153 -13.68 -3.86 2.98
N GLU A 154 -13.78 -3.01 1.96
CA GLU A 154 -12.92 -3.09 0.77
C GLU A 154 -11.44 -2.99 1.15
N LEU A 155 -11.09 -2.03 2.00
CA LEU A 155 -9.73 -1.86 2.47
C LEU A 155 -9.22 -3.09 3.23
N ILE A 156 -10.02 -3.69 4.12
CA ILE A 156 -9.63 -4.93 4.81
C ILE A 156 -9.44 -6.09 3.83
N LYS A 157 -10.35 -6.23 2.85
CA LYS A 157 -10.36 -7.32 1.87
C LYS A 157 -9.28 -7.19 0.80
N HIS A 158 -8.57 -6.06 0.78
CA HIS A 158 -7.36 -5.87 -0.01
C HIS A 158 -6.22 -6.77 0.48
N GLU A 159 -6.01 -6.88 1.81
CA GLU A 159 -4.95 -7.73 2.38
C GLU A 159 -5.46 -9.03 3.03
N ASN A 160 -6.73 -9.09 3.46
CA ASN A 160 -7.30 -10.25 4.13
C ASN A 160 -8.61 -10.74 3.48
N PRO A 161 -8.61 -11.90 2.80
CA PRO A 161 -9.82 -12.44 2.17
C PRO A 161 -10.88 -12.94 3.15
N PHE A 162 -10.53 -13.20 4.42
CA PHE A 162 -11.44 -13.80 5.41
C PHE A 162 -11.61 -12.93 6.66
N PRO A 163 -12.05 -11.66 6.52
CA PRO A 163 -12.17 -10.76 7.67
C PRO A 163 -13.21 -11.23 8.68
N ALA A 164 -14.28 -11.91 8.23
CA ALA A 164 -15.33 -12.44 9.11
C ALA A 164 -14.84 -13.58 10.02
N VAL A 165 -13.91 -14.41 9.51
CA VAL A 165 -13.26 -15.48 10.28
C VAL A 165 -12.23 -14.85 11.21
N CYS A 166 -11.31 -14.05 10.68
CA CYS A 166 -10.29 -13.39 11.48
C CYS A 166 -10.89 -12.48 12.57
N GLY A 167 -12.06 -11.88 12.37
CA GLY A 167 -12.76 -11.09 13.40
C GLY A 167 -13.29 -11.91 14.58
N ARG A 168 -13.19 -13.24 14.54
CA ARG A 168 -13.70 -14.15 15.58
C ARG A 168 -12.61 -14.99 16.23
N ILE A 169 -11.53 -15.30 15.50
CA ILE A 169 -10.47 -16.21 15.97
C ILE A 169 -9.09 -15.54 16.07
N CYS A 170 -8.95 -14.28 15.69
CA CYS A 170 -7.64 -13.64 15.69
C CYS A 170 -7.08 -13.54 17.11
N PRO A 171 -5.77 -13.79 17.32
CA PRO A 171 -5.11 -13.63 18.62
C PRO A 171 -4.84 -12.17 18.99
N ARG A 172 -5.38 -11.20 18.23
CA ARG A 172 -5.37 -9.76 18.54
C ARG A 172 -3.99 -9.15 18.82
N LYS A 173 -2.92 -9.64 18.16
CA LYS A 173 -1.55 -9.08 18.28
C LYS A 173 -1.48 -7.56 18.05
N CYS A 174 -2.31 -7.04 17.17
CA CYS A 174 -2.42 -5.59 16.92
C CYS A 174 -2.94 -4.81 18.14
N GLU A 175 -3.81 -5.41 18.96
CA GLU A 175 -4.32 -4.81 20.20
C GLU A 175 -3.27 -4.91 21.31
N SER A 176 -2.57 -6.05 21.42
CA SER A 176 -1.48 -6.22 22.39
C SER A 176 -0.36 -5.18 22.23
N ALA A 177 -0.11 -4.73 20.99
CA ALA A 177 0.89 -3.70 20.70
C ALA A 177 0.30 -2.28 20.63
N CYS A 178 -0.99 -2.09 20.89
CA CYS A 178 -1.66 -0.82 20.69
C CYS A 178 -1.14 0.23 21.68
N THR A 179 -0.60 1.34 21.18
CA THR A 179 -0.07 2.43 22.02
C THR A 179 -1.13 3.14 22.86
N ARG A 180 -2.42 2.93 22.61
CA ARG A 180 -3.48 3.45 23.49
C ARG A 180 -3.52 2.69 24.82
N GLY A 181 -3.15 1.41 24.82
CA GLY A 181 -3.05 0.59 26.02
C GLY A 181 -1.99 1.07 27.01
N ASP A 182 -1.04 1.92 26.58
CA ASP A 182 -0.09 2.58 27.49
C ASP A 182 -0.74 3.68 28.35
N ILE A 183 -1.97 4.11 27.99
CA ILE A 183 -2.72 5.18 28.66
C ILE A 183 -3.90 4.59 29.43
N ASP A 184 -4.74 3.80 28.75
CA ASP A 184 -5.90 3.14 29.34
C ASP A 184 -6.06 1.72 28.77
N GLU A 185 -6.87 1.53 27.73
CA GLU A 185 -7.19 0.24 27.14
C GLU A 185 -6.88 0.25 25.64
N PRO A 186 -6.38 -0.87 25.08
CA PRO A 186 -6.23 -1.01 23.64
C PRO A 186 -7.54 -0.75 22.90
N VAL A 187 -7.43 -0.20 21.69
CA VAL A 187 -8.60 -0.11 20.79
C VAL A 187 -9.08 -1.53 20.48
N ALA A 188 -10.39 -1.76 20.55
CA ALA A 188 -11.03 -3.03 20.20
C ALA A 188 -11.06 -3.27 18.68
N VAL A 189 -9.87 -3.37 18.08
CA VAL A 189 -9.61 -3.51 16.65
C VAL A 189 -10.35 -4.72 16.05
N ASP A 190 -10.34 -5.85 16.75
CA ASP A 190 -10.94 -7.10 16.30
C ASP A 190 -12.47 -7.04 16.30
N GLU A 191 -13.09 -6.42 17.32
CA GLU A 191 -14.55 -6.21 17.37
C GLU A 191 -15.01 -5.23 16.28
N ILE A 192 -14.26 -4.16 16.02
CA ILE A 192 -14.55 -3.24 14.91
C ILE A 192 -14.48 -4.00 13.57
N LYS A 193 -13.41 -4.80 13.37
CA LYS A 193 -13.25 -5.61 12.15
C LYS A 193 -14.38 -6.64 12.01
N LYS A 194 -14.80 -7.28 13.11
CA LYS A 194 -15.92 -8.22 13.14
C LYS A 194 -17.23 -7.55 12.72
N PHE A 195 -17.53 -6.38 13.29
CA PHE A 195 -18.71 -5.60 12.93
C PHE A 195 -18.73 -5.21 11.45
N ILE A 196 -17.60 -4.73 10.92
CA ILE A 196 -17.46 -4.39 9.49
C ILE A 196 -17.64 -5.64 8.62
N ALA A 197 -17.01 -6.76 9.01
CA ALA A 197 -17.05 -7.99 8.23
C ALA A 197 -18.42 -8.68 8.26
N GLU A 198 -19.24 -8.45 9.29
CA GLU A 198 -20.62 -8.94 9.33
C GLU A 198 -21.48 -8.33 8.21
N GLN A 199 -21.17 -7.11 7.78
CA GLN A 199 -21.84 -6.51 6.62
C GLN A 199 -21.60 -7.31 5.33
N ASP A 200 -20.43 -7.95 5.18
CA ASP A 200 -20.09 -8.77 4.00
C ASP A 200 -20.93 -10.06 3.90
N LEU A 201 -21.50 -10.50 5.03
CA LEU A 201 -22.39 -11.66 5.09
C LEU A 201 -23.78 -11.33 4.53
N ASN A 202 -24.21 -10.07 4.62
CA ASN A 202 -25.42 -9.59 3.96
C ASN A 202 -25.16 -9.37 2.46
N MET A 203 -25.96 -10.00 1.60
CA MET A 203 -25.81 -9.90 0.14
C MET A 203 -25.89 -8.45 -0.37
N GLU A 204 -26.65 -7.59 0.28
CA GLU A 204 -26.80 -6.17 -0.11
C GLU A 204 -25.50 -5.37 0.06
N HIS A 205 -24.68 -5.73 1.05
CA HIS A 205 -23.47 -5.00 1.42
C HIS A 205 -22.17 -5.76 1.09
N ARG A 206 -22.30 -6.98 0.56
CA ARG A 206 -21.18 -7.83 0.17
C ARG A 206 -20.25 -7.12 -0.81
N TYR A 207 -18.97 -7.15 -0.50
CA TYR A 207 -17.93 -6.66 -1.40
C TYR A 207 -17.29 -7.82 -2.15
N VAL A 208 -17.40 -7.82 -3.47
CA VAL A 208 -16.68 -8.74 -4.35
C VAL A 208 -15.67 -7.93 -5.16
N PRO A 209 -14.36 -8.17 -4.98
CA PRO A 209 -13.36 -7.44 -5.74
C PRO A 209 -13.49 -7.72 -7.23
N ARG A 210 -13.19 -6.69 -8.03
CA ARG A 210 -13.22 -6.79 -9.48
C ARG A 210 -12.03 -7.60 -10.00
N LYS A 211 -12.27 -8.44 -11.01
CA LYS A 211 -11.18 -9.08 -11.75
C LYS A 211 -10.35 -8.05 -12.52
N ARG A 212 -9.03 -8.10 -12.39
CA ARG A 212 -8.07 -7.19 -13.04
C ARG A 212 -7.85 -7.55 -14.50
N HIS A 213 -7.67 -8.84 -14.80
CA HIS A 213 -7.34 -9.32 -16.13
C HIS A 213 -8.17 -10.56 -16.52
N GLU A 214 -8.01 -11.01 -17.76
CA GLU A 214 -8.54 -12.26 -18.26
C GLU A 214 -7.41 -13.03 -18.94
N TYR A 215 -6.74 -13.90 -18.18
CA TYR A 215 -5.57 -14.61 -18.71
C TYR A 215 -5.93 -15.89 -19.46
N GLY A 216 -7.15 -16.41 -19.32
CA GLY A 216 -7.60 -17.68 -19.93
C GLY A 216 -6.87 -18.94 -19.41
N LYS A 217 -5.86 -18.79 -18.55
CA LYS A 217 -5.08 -19.87 -17.96
C LYS A 217 -5.79 -20.49 -16.76
N LYS A 218 -5.71 -21.82 -16.65
CA LYS A 218 -6.27 -22.60 -15.55
C LYS A 218 -5.22 -22.82 -14.46
N ILE A 219 -5.62 -22.70 -13.20
CA ILE A 219 -4.79 -23.01 -12.03
C ILE A 219 -5.56 -24.00 -11.14
N ALA A 220 -4.89 -25.08 -10.75
CA ALA A 220 -5.39 -26.03 -9.76
C ALA A 220 -4.77 -25.72 -8.39
N ILE A 221 -5.57 -25.71 -7.34
CA ILE A 221 -5.13 -25.57 -5.95
C ILE A 221 -5.59 -26.82 -5.20
N VAL A 222 -4.67 -27.48 -4.50
CA VAL A 222 -4.98 -28.64 -3.66
C VAL A 222 -5.06 -28.18 -2.20
N GLY A 223 -6.21 -28.39 -1.57
CA GLY A 223 -6.55 -27.95 -0.22
C GLY A 223 -7.47 -26.73 -0.20
N ALA A 224 -8.64 -26.87 0.44
CA ALA A 224 -9.64 -25.84 0.68
C ALA A 224 -9.52 -25.18 2.07
N GLY A 225 -8.36 -25.30 2.72
CA GLY A 225 -8.04 -24.56 3.94
C GLY A 225 -7.77 -23.06 3.70
N PRO A 226 -7.51 -22.27 4.76
CA PRO A 226 -7.29 -20.82 4.66
C PRO A 226 -6.21 -20.42 3.66
N SER A 227 -5.09 -21.17 3.61
CA SER A 227 -4.00 -20.91 2.67
C SER A 227 -4.43 -21.12 1.21
N GLY A 228 -5.12 -22.23 0.93
CA GLY A 228 -5.57 -22.58 -0.42
C GLY A 228 -6.65 -21.61 -0.93
N LEU A 229 -7.63 -21.28 -0.09
CA LEU A 229 -8.67 -20.32 -0.46
C LEU A 229 -8.15 -18.88 -0.55
N SER A 230 -7.16 -18.50 0.27
CA SER A 230 -6.50 -17.19 0.13
C SER A 230 -5.74 -17.09 -1.19
N CYS A 231 -5.02 -18.14 -1.57
CA CYS A 231 -4.35 -18.22 -2.87
C CYS A 231 -5.38 -18.15 -4.02
N ALA A 232 -6.48 -18.91 -3.91
CA ALA A 232 -7.56 -18.91 -4.88
C ALA A 232 -8.19 -17.52 -5.07
N TYR A 233 -8.44 -16.81 -3.96
CA TYR A 233 -9.01 -15.48 -3.96
C TYR A 233 -8.16 -14.49 -4.76
N TYR A 234 -6.86 -14.37 -4.44
CA TYR A 234 -6.00 -13.42 -5.14
C TYR A 234 -5.77 -13.79 -6.61
N LEU A 235 -5.60 -15.07 -6.93
CA LEU A 235 -5.46 -15.52 -8.32
C LEU A 235 -6.74 -15.27 -9.14
N ALA A 236 -7.92 -15.43 -8.53
CA ALA A 236 -9.19 -15.13 -9.19
C ALA A 236 -9.35 -13.62 -9.45
N ILE A 237 -8.89 -12.77 -8.52
CA ILE A 237 -8.86 -11.31 -8.70
C ILE A 237 -7.90 -10.92 -9.81
N ASP A 238 -6.71 -11.51 -9.88
CA ASP A 238 -5.77 -11.20 -10.94
C ASP A 238 -6.27 -11.62 -12.33
N GLY A 239 -7.14 -12.64 -12.41
CA GLY A 239 -7.83 -13.01 -13.65
C GLY A 239 -7.63 -14.45 -14.11
N TYR A 240 -7.12 -15.32 -13.24
CA TYR A 240 -6.93 -16.73 -13.54
C TYR A 240 -8.21 -17.54 -13.31
N LYS A 241 -8.37 -18.64 -14.07
CA LYS A 241 -9.46 -19.60 -13.84
C LYS A 241 -8.99 -20.64 -12.82
N VAL A 242 -9.38 -20.44 -11.56
CA VAL A 242 -8.96 -21.28 -10.44
C VAL A 242 -9.95 -22.43 -10.22
N THR A 243 -9.45 -23.63 -9.90
CA THR A 243 -10.22 -24.76 -9.41
C THR A 243 -9.55 -25.30 -8.16
N VAL A 244 -10.32 -25.41 -7.07
CA VAL A 244 -9.84 -25.95 -5.79
C VAL A 244 -10.27 -27.41 -5.70
N PHE A 245 -9.33 -28.28 -5.32
CA PHE A 245 -9.54 -29.70 -5.05
C PHE A 245 -9.32 -29.93 -3.56
N GLU A 246 -10.23 -30.65 -2.91
CA GLU A 246 -10.13 -31.09 -1.53
C GLU A 246 -10.36 -32.60 -1.49
#